data_AF-F4Y333-F1
#
_entry.id   AF-F4Y333-F1
#
_cell.length_a   1.000
_cell.length_b   1.000
_cell.length_c   1.000
_cell.angle_alpha   90.00
_cell.angle_beta   90.00
_cell.angle_gamma   90.00
#
_symmetry.space_group_name_H-M   'P 1'
#
loop_
_entity.id
_entity.type
_entity.pdbx_description
1 polymer ?
#
loop_
_entity_poly.entity_id
_entity_poly.type
_entity_poly.pdbx_seq_one_letter_code
_entity_poly.pdbx_strand_id
1 'polypeptide(L)'
;MDGNPGNFISPNDPIILANGDVSLGNYTGASLHILAGGSVTVGDIEINSTDTGDNAISPNNSNPFLASLANVTLSDEARTSVVIDGSKRPTLDIRAGIDWTLLGGFPGNTDSGNLAPNFGTAATSANIEIGNIEIKAPNGLVLLTNQYQANPSLVSETLKISSILTGDGTVANLVNDKFTKFEIDSSKQRFSGNGGSVFIRPLA
;
A
#
# COMPACT_ATOMS: atom_id res chain seq x y z
N MET A 1 -23.10 -15.47 -8.89
CA MET A 1 -21.93 -14.86 -8.23
C MET A 1 -21.56 -13.66 -9.06
N ASP A 2 -21.63 -12.51 -8.44
CA ASP A 2 -21.78 -11.16 -9.00
C ASP A 2 -20.43 -10.46 -9.24
N GLY A 3 -19.33 -11.21 -9.17
CA GLY A 3 -17.99 -10.79 -9.63
C GLY A 3 -17.33 -9.68 -8.81
N ASN A 4 -18.04 -9.06 -7.86
CA ASN A 4 -17.51 -8.01 -7.03
C ASN A 4 -16.72 -8.59 -5.85
N PRO A 5 -15.51 -8.07 -5.56
CA PRO A 5 -14.76 -8.40 -4.36
C PRO A 5 -15.58 -8.14 -3.08
N GLY A 6 -15.52 -9.04 -2.10
CA GLY A 6 -16.27 -8.96 -0.84
C GLY A 6 -15.75 -7.90 0.14
N ASN A 7 -16.42 -7.74 1.30
CA ASN A 7 -15.95 -6.90 2.41
C ASN A 7 -15.15 -7.75 3.41
N PHE A 8 -13.97 -7.29 3.81
CA PHE A 8 -13.05 -8.08 4.65
C PHE A 8 -12.69 -7.39 5.96
N ILE A 9 -12.64 -8.19 7.03
CA ILE A 9 -12.22 -7.76 8.38
C ILE A 9 -11.08 -8.65 8.83
N SER A 10 -9.94 -8.07 9.22
CA SER A 10 -8.80 -8.81 9.76
C SER A 10 -8.39 -8.28 11.14
N PRO A 11 -8.22 -9.17 12.15
CA PRO A 11 -7.62 -8.80 13.43
C PRO A 11 -6.08 -8.70 13.39
N ASN A 12 -5.44 -9.22 12.33
CA ASN A 12 -3.98 -9.24 12.14
C ASN A 12 -3.57 -8.41 10.92
N ASP A 13 -2.27 -8.29 10.64
CA ASP A 13 -1.67 -7.63 9.47
C ASP A 13 -1.60 -8.56 8.23
N PRO A 14 -2.59 -8.54 7.31
CA PRO A 14 -2.50 -9.20 6.03
C PRO A 14 -1.34 -8.64 5.20
N ILE A 15 -0.55 -9.57 4.66
CA ILE A 15 0.42 -9.34 3.59
C ILE A 15 -0.08 -10.09 2.36
N ILE A 16 -0.42 -9.32 1.33
CA ILE A 16 -0.74 -9.83 0.01
C ILE A 16 0.49 -9.63 -0.88
N LEU A 17 1.03 -10.74 -1.39
CA LEU A 17 2.06 -10.73 -2.42
C LEU A 17 1.44 -11.27 -3.71
N ALA A 18 1.68 -10.60 -4.82
CA ALA A 18 1.16 -11.02 -6.11
C ALA A 18 2.16 -10.82 -7.23
N ASN A 19 2.24 -11.79 -8.13
CA ASN A 19 3.04 -11.68 -9.35
C ASN A 19 2.41 -10.72 -10.37
N GLY A 20 1.08 -10.65 -10.40
CA GLY A 20 0.29 -9.84 -11.34
C GLY A 20 -0.51 -8.76 -10.63
N ASP A 21 -1.65 -8.41 -11.23
CA ASP A 21 -2.60 -7.46 -10.64
C ASP A 21 -3.27 -8.02 -9.37
N VAL A 22 -3.72 -7.12 -8.49
CA VAL A 22 -4.50 -7.45 -7.28
C VAL A 22 -5.79 -6.66 -7.29
N SER A 23 -6.91 -7.35 -7.05
CA SER A 23 -8.17 -6.71 -6.69
C SER A 23 -8.69 -7.22 -5.35
N LEU A 24 -9.00 -6.28 -4.46
CA LEU A 24 -9.58 -6.51 -3.14
C LEU A 24 -10.81 -5.62 -2.98
N GLY A 25 -11.80 -6.07 -2.22
CA GLY A 25 -12.96 -5.23 -1.91
C GLY A 25 -12.65 -4.27 -0.77
N ASN A 26 -13.66 -3.96 0.03
CA ASN A 26 -13.45 -3.09 1.19
C ASN A 26 -12.65 -3.83 2.27
N TYR A 27 -11.80 -3.11 2.98
CA TYR A 27 -10.96 -3.63 4.06
C TYR A 27 -11.16 -2.86 5.35
N THR A 28 -11.25 -3.57 6.47
CA THR A 28 -11.18 -2.99 7.82
C THR A 28 -10.28 -3.84 8.71
N GLY A 29 -9.23 -3.27 9.30
CA GLY A 29 -8.33 -4.03 10.17
C GLY A 29 -7.15 -3.25 10.72
N ALA A 30 -6.17 -3.97 11.24
CA ALA A 30 -4.99 -3.40 11.91
C ALA A 30 -4.06 -2.68 10.91
N SER A 31 -3.43 -3.43 10.02
CA SER A 31 -2.65 -2.90 8.89
C SER A 31 -3.01 -3.64 7.61
N LEU A 32 -2.53 -3.17 6.47
CA LEU A 32 -2.66 -3.85 5.19
C LEU A 32 -1.41 -3.61 4.35
N HIS A 33 -0.79 -4.69 3.89
CA HIS A 33 0.31 -4.65 2.95
C HIS A 33 -0.11 -5.35 1.66
N ILE A 34 -0.05 -4.64 0.53
CA ILE A 34 -0.26 -5.20 -0.81
C ILE A 34 0.95 -4.86 -1.65
N LEU A 35 1.69 -5.89 -2.07
CA LEU A 35 2.81 -5.77 -2.98
C LEU A 35 2.50 -6.58 -4.24
N ALA A 36 2.27 -5.87 -5.34
CA ALA A 36 1.86 -6.44 -6.60
C ALA A 36 2.89 -6.17 -7.69
N GLY A 37 3.15 -7.18 -8.52
CA GLY A 37 3.91 -7.00 -9.76
C GLY A 37 3.14 -6.20 -10.79
N GLY A 38 1.80 -6.19 -10.71
CA GLY A 38 0.91 -5.39 -11.52
C GLY A 38 0.22 -4.28 -10.73
N SER A 39 -0.99 -3.95 -11.17
CA SER A 39 -1.84 -2.91 -10.59
C SER A 39 -2.55 -3.37 -9.32
N VAL A 40 -3.00 -2.41 -8.52
CA VAL A 40 -3.76 -2.66 -7.29
C VAL A 40 -5.06 -1.88 -7.34
N THR A 41 -6.19 -2.60 -7.23
CA THR A 41 -7.54 -2.02 -7.10
C THR A 41 -8.16 -2.45 -5.78
N VAL A 42 -8.47 -1.49 -4.91
CA VAL A 42 -9.05 -1.76 -3.58
C VAL A 42 -10.30 -0.90 -3.38
N GLY A 43 -11.28 -1.43 -2.64
CA GLY A 43 -12.42 -0.65 -2.17
C GLY A 43 -12.04 0.38 -1.10
N ASP A 44 -12.99 0.68 -0.21
CA ASP A 44 -12.74 1.52 0.97
C ASP A 44 -11.85 0.77 1.97
N ILE A 45 -10.92 1.49 2.60
CA ILE A 45 -9.95 0.97 3.56
C ILE A 45 -10.10 1.71 4.88
N GLU A 46 -10.29 0.97 5.98
CA GLU A 46 -10.23 1.46 7.35
C GLU A 46 -9.10 0.75 8.12
N ILE A 47 -8.14 1.52 8.61
CA ILE A 47 -7.04 1.06 9.48
C ILE A 47 -7.32 1.54 10.91
N ASN A 48 -7.59 0.61 11.83
CA ASN A 48 -8.14 0.93 13.16
C ASN A 48 -7.34 0.43 14.37
N SER A 49 -6.26 -0.32 14.17
CA SER A 49 -5.36 -0.73 15.25
C SER A 49 -3.94 -1.00 14.78
N THR A 50 -3.03 -1.23 15.71
CA THR A 50 -1.69 -1.77 15.43
C THR A 50 -1.75 -3.29 15.60
N ASP A 51 -1.02 -4.07 14.81
CA ASP A 51 -0.83 -5.50 15.10
C ASP A 51 0.32 -5.70 16.10
N THR A 52 0.37 -6.89 16.66
CA THR A 52 1.39 -7.37 17.58
C THR A 52 1.86 -8.74 17.07
N GLY A 53 2.79 -8.77 16.12
CA GLY A 53 3.29 -10.05 15.62
C GLY A 53 4.38 -9.97 14.58
N ASP A 54 4.95 -11.14 14.28
CA ASP A 54 5.95 -11.38 13.25
C ASP A 54 5.32 -11.53 11.83
N ASN A 55 4.05 -11.15 11.71
CA ASN A 55 3.23 -11.28 10.50
C ASN A 55 3.18 -9.99 9.66
N ALA A 56 3.90 -8.95 10.08
CA ALA A 56 3.94 -7.65 9.44
C ALA A 56 5.26 -7.41 8.70
N ILE A 57 5.26 -6.54 7.69
CA ILE A 57 6.50 -6.01 7.13
C ILE A 57 7.17 -5.15 8.21
N SER A 58 8.32 -5.59 8.71
CA SER A 58 9.10 -4.89 9.72
C SER A 58 10.58 -5.23 9.63
N PRO A 59 11.50 -4.36 10.08
CA PRO A 59 12.94 -4.60 9.99
C PRO A 59 13.40 -5.80 10.84
N ASN A 60 12.58 -6.19 11.83
CA ASN A 60 12.87 -7.27 12.77
C ASN A 60 12.10 -8.56 12.44
N ASN A 61 11.45 -8.64 11.28
CA ASN A 61 10.70 -9.84 10.90
C ASN A 61 11.64 -11.06 10.81
N SER A 62 11.26 -12.20 11.39
CA SER A 62 12.08 -13.43 11.33
C SER A 62 12.25 -13.99 9.92
N ASN A 63 11.31 -13.70 9.00
CA ASN A 63 11.46 -13.97 7.59
C ASN A 63 12.34 -12.90 6.93
N PRO A 64 13.55 -13.25 6.44
CA PRO A 64 14.48 -12.28 5.87
C PRO A 64 13.96 -11.59 4.62
N PHE A 65 13.07 -12.24 3.85
CA PHE A 65 12.43 -11.61 2.70
C PHE A 65 11.48 -10.50 3.16
N LEU A 66 10.61 -10.78 4.13
CA LEU A 66 9.69 -9.77 4.67
C LEU A 66 10.45 -8.62 5.37
N ALA A 67 11.54 -8.93 6.06
CA ALA A 67 12.41 -7.91 6.65
C ALA A 67 13.07 -7.01 5.59
N SER A 68 13.44 -7.56 4.44
CA SER A 68 14.05 -6.79 3.35
C SER A 68 13.09 -5.77 2.73
N LEU A 69 11.79 -6.03 2.77
CA LEU A 69 10.75 -5.13 2.24
C LEU A 69 10.49 -3.91 3.13
N ALA A 70 10.99 -3.89 4.36
CA ALA A 70 10.71 -2.83 5.34
C ALA A 70 11.40 -1.50 5.02
N ASN A 71 12.53 -1.53 4.33
CA ASN A 71 13.26 -0.32 3.96
C ASN A 71 12.87 0.09 2.53
N VAL A 72 12.09 1.16 2.42
CA VAL A 72 11.63 1.69 1.13
C VAL A 72 12.44 2.92 0.78
N THR A 73 13.37 2.77 -0.15
CA THR A 73 14.03 3.90 -0.81
C THR A 73 13.14 4.38 -1.94
N LEU A 74 12.64 5.61 -1.85
CA LEU A 74 11.86 6.19 -2.92
C LEU A 74 12.81 6.66 -4.05
N SER A 75 12.32 6.71 -5.29
CA SER A 75 13.14 7.04 -6.49
C SER A 75 13.63 8.51 -6.58
N ASP A 76 13.64 9.30 -5.49
CA ASP A 76 14.01 10.73 -5.47
C ASP A 76 15.52 10.88 -5.33
N GLU A 77 16.26 10.18 -6.20
CA GLU A 77 17.70 10.00 -6.08
C GLU A 77 18.11 9.40 -4.72
N ALA A 78 17.27 8.52 -4.16
CA ALA A 78 17.44 7.89 -2.85
C ALA A 78 17.51 8.88 -1.67
N ARG A 79 16.94 10.08 -1.80
CA ARG A 79 16.91 11.07 -0.72
C ARG A 79 15.88 10.75 0.36
N THR A 80 14.76 10.12 0.01
CA THR A 80 13.74 9.74 0.97
C THR A 80 13.78 8.24 1.22
N SER A 81 14.06 7.87 2.47
CA SER A 81 13.91 6.50 2.97
C SER A 81 12.75 6.45 3.95
N VAL A 82 11.80 5.55 3.68
CA VAL A 82 10.70 5.24 4.59
C VAL A 82 10.96 3.88 5.19
N VAL A 83 11.04 3.82 6.52
CA VAL A 83 11.10 2.55 7.25
C VAL A 83 9.70 2.16 7.68
N ILE A 84 9.25 1.01 7.19
CA ILE A 84 8.00 0.38 7.59
C ILE A 84 8.29 -0.53 8.77
N ASP A 85 7.56 -0.32 9.86
CA ASP A 85 7.56 -1.23 11.01
C ASP A 85 6.09 -1.49 11.39
N GLY A 86 5.43 -2.34 10.60
CA GLY A 86 4.02 -2.70 10.80
C GLY A 86 3.77 -3.35 12.16
N SER A 87 4.79 -4.02 12.72
CA SER A 87 4.74 -4.60 14.07
C SER A 87 4.60 -3.59 15.20
N LYS A 88 4.83 -2.30 14.92
CA LYS A 88 4.77 -1.21 15.92
C LYS A 88 3.86 -0.06 15.52
N ARG A 89 3.40 -0.02 14.27
CA ARG A 89 2.64 1.11 13.73
C ARG A 89 1.55 0.64 12.75
N PRO A 90 0.29 1.10 12.93
CA PRO A 90 -0.78 0.85 11.97
C PRO A 90 -0.34 1.29 10.58
N THR A 91 -0.36 0.39 9.61
CA THR A 91 0.23 0.67 8.29
C THR A 91 -0.71 0.33 7.15
N LEU A 92 -0.85 1.25 6.20
CA LEU A 92 -1.30 0.94 4.85
C LEU A 92 -0.10 1.03 3.91
N ASP A 93 0.32 -0.08 3.34
CA ASP A 93 1.45 -0.17 2.39
C ASP A 93 0.95 -0.79 1.10
N ILE A 94 0.82 0.02 0.05
CA ILE A 94 0.45 -0.46 -1.28
C ILE A 94 1.55 -0.11 -2.26
N ARG A 95 2.10 -1.17 -2.87
CA ARG A 95 3.14 -1.11 -3.88
C ARG A 95 2.67 -1.81 -5.14
N ALA A 96 2.60 -1.09 -6.24
CA ALA A 96 2.22 -1.62 -7.54
C ALA A 96 3.39 -1.60 -8.53
N GLY A 97 3.34 -2.47 -9.53
CA GLY A 97 4.30 -2.47 -10.62
C GLY A 97 5.69 -2.97 -10.26
N ILE A 98 5.83 -3.83 -9.24
CA ILE A 98 7.13 -4.32 -8.79
C ILE A 98 7.77 -5.24 -9.85
N ASP A 99 9.01 -4.94 -10.21
CA ASP A 99 9.89 -5.89 -10.88
C ASP A 99 10.46 -6.88 -9.85
N TRP A 100 9.76 -8.00 -9.68
CA TRP A 100 10.15 -9.06 -8.76
C TRP A 100 11.52 -9.67 -9.07
N THR A 101 12.05 -9.52 -10.30
CA THR A 101 13.39 -10.02 -10.64
C THR A 101 14.49 -9.28 -9.86
N LEU A 102 14.25 -8.02 -9.49
CA LEU A 102 15.15 -7.22 -8.65
C LEU A 102 15.13 -7.65 -7.17
N LEU A 103 14.15 -8.48 -6.78
CA LEU A 103 13.92 -8.96 -5.42
C LEU A 103 14.11 -10.48 -5.28
N GLY A 104 14.86 -11.10 -6.20
CA GLY A 104 15.19 -12.53 -6.15
C GLY A 104 14.19 -13.43 -6.87
N GLY A 105 13.20 -12.87 -7.56
CA GLY A 105 12.22 -13.59 -8.36
C GLY A 105 10.80 -13.46 -7.83
N PHE A 106 9.86 -14.06 -8.58
CA PHE A 106 8.44 -14.02 -8.27
C PHE A 106 8.12 -14.63 -6.90
N PRO A 107 7.46 -13.90 -5.99
CA PRO A 107 7.09 -14.42 -4.67
C PRO A 107 5.98 -15.47 -4.75
N GLY A 108 5.29 -15.57 -5.90
CA GLY A 108 4.03 -16.29 -6.00
C GLY A 108 2.87 -15.41 -5.54
N ASN A 109 1.67 -16.00 -5.52
CA ASN A 109 0.47 -15.31 -5.02
C ASN A 109 0.18 -15.82 -3.61
N THR A 110 0.28 -14.94 -2.62
CA THR A 110 0.06 -15.28 -1.21
C THR A 110 -0.81 -14.24 -0.55
N ASP A 111 -1.61 -14.69 0.42
CA ASP A 111 -2.46 -13.87 1.26
C ASP A 111 -2.39 -14.44 2.67
N SER A 112 -1.67 -13.76 3.56
CA SER A 112 -1.52 -14.21 4.95
C SER A 112 -2.76 -13.94 5.81
N GLY A 113 -3.69 -13.10 5.34
CA GLY A 113 -4.90 -12.72 6.05
C GLY A 113 -6.14 -13.53 5.68
N ASN A 114 -6.04 -14.41 4.68
CA ASN A 114 -7.18 -15.15 4.12
C ASN A 114 -8.34 -14.20 3.71
N LEU A 115 -7.97 -13.05 3.15
CA LEU A 115 -8.84 -12.06 2.54
C LEU A 115 -9.34 -12.50 1.15
N ALA A 116 -8.79 -13.58 0.59
CA ALA A 116 -9.16 -14.10 -0.72
C ALA A 116 -9.20 -13.02 -1.83
N PRO A 117 -8.12 -12.23 -2.02
CA PRO A 117 -8.06 -11.25 -3.09
C PRO A 117 -8.14 -11.97 -4.44
N ASN A 118 -8.60 -11.25 -5.46
CA ASN A 118 -8.47 -11.71 -6.83
C ASN A 118 -7.06 -11.40 -7.34
N PHE A 119 -6.33 -12.45 -7.70
CA PHE A 119 -5.02 -12.35 -8.32
C PHE A 119 -5.14 -12.42 -9.84
N GLY A 120 -4.75 -11.32 -10.50
CA GLY A 120 -4.57 -11.29 -11.94
C GLY A 120 -3.48 -12.27 -12.38
N THR A 121 -3.67 -12.90 -13.53
CA THR A 121 -2.72 -13.87 -14.09
C THR A 121 -1.46 -13.20 -14.67
N ALA A 122 -1.48 -11.88 -14.84
CA ALA A 122 -0.38 -11.08 -15.36
C ALA A 122 -0.41 -9.68 -14.73
N ALA A 123 0.72 -8.98 -14.81
CA ALA A 123 0.80 -7.56 -14.54
C ALA A 123 0.38 -6.78 -15.80
N THR A 124 -0.65 -5.95 -15.70
CA THR A 124 -1.17 -5.19 -16.86
C THR A 124 -0.76 -3.73 -16.85
N SER A 125 -0.61 -3.15 -15.67
CA SER A 125 -0.15 -1.77 -15.45
C SER A 125 0.46 -1.68 -14.05
N ALA A 126 0.93 -0.48 -13.67
CA ALA A 126 1.38 -0.18 -12.32
C ALA A 126 0.43 0.80 -11.60
N ASN A 127 -0.86 0.82 -12.00
CA ASN A 127 -1.87 1.70 -11.42
C ASN A 127 -2.23 1.30 -9.99
N ILE A 128 -2.60 2.31 -9.19
CA ILE A 128 -3.18 2.13 -7.86
C ILE A 128 -4.49 2.90 -7.83
N GLU A 129 -5.58 2.16 -7.61
CA GLU A 129 -6.93 2.69 -7.48
C GLU A 129 -7.52 2.26 -6.14
N ILE A 130 -7.89 3.24 -5.31
CA ILE A 130 -8.41 3.00 -3.97
C ILE A 130 -9.68 3.83 -3.77
N GLY A 131 -10.64 3.26 -3.05
CA GLY A 131 -11.78 3.99 -2.49
C GLY A 131 -11.33 5.06 -1.48
N ASN A 132 -12.07 5.18 -0.39
CA ASN A 132 -11.69 6.04 0.73
C ASN A 132 -10.65 5.34 1.61
N ILE A 133 -9.70 6.09 2.14
CA ILE A 133 -8.76 5.63 3.15
C ILE A 133 -9.07 6.35 4.45
N GLU A 134 -9.40 5.61 5.50
CA GLU A 134 -9.60 6.12 6.85
C GLU A 134 -8.59 5.48 7.82
N ILE A 135 -7.76 6.30 8.44
CA ILE A 135 -6.82 5.88 9.49
C ILE A 135 -7.36 6.37 10.83
N LYS A 136 -7.97 5.46 11.60
CA LYS A 136 -8.54 5.72 12.93
C LYS A 136 -7.52 5.51 14.05
N ALA A 137 -6.51 4.68 13.81
CA ALA A 137 -5.45 4.45 14.79
C ALA A 137 -4.42 5.60 14.79
N PRO A 138 -3.96 6.07 15.97
CA PRO A 138 -3.01 7.17 16.05
C PRO A 138 -1.62 6.79 15.51
N ASN A 139 -0.90 7.78 14.99
CA ASN A 139 0.45 7.62 14.44
C ASN A 139 0.54 6.64 13.26
N GLY A 140 -0.52 6.47 12.47
CA GLY A 140 -0.50 5.55 11.33
C GLY A 140 0.48 5.95 10.21
N LEU A 141 0.87 4.98 9.39
CA LEU A 141 1.62 5.18 8.16
C LEU A 141 0.75 4.82 6.96
N VAL A 142 0.71 5.70 5.96
CA VAL A 142 0.22 5.36 4.62
C VAL A 142 1.37 5.52 3.63
N LEU A 143 1.71 4.46 2.93
CA LEU A 143 2.64 4.45 1.81
C LEU A 143 1.93 3.91 0.57
N LEU A 144 1.77 4.75 -0.44
CA LEU A 144 1.24 4.36 -1.74
C LEU A 144 2.29 4.69 -2.81
N THR A 145 2.79 3.67 -3.51
CA THR A 145 3.86 3.86 -4.49
C THR A 145 3.76 2.88 -5.65
N ASN A 146 4.00 3.38 -6.85
CA ASN A 146 4.25 2.55 -8.04
C ASN A 146 5.72 2.64 -8.50
N GLN A 147 6.59 3.16 -7.63
CA GLN A 147 8.00 3.47 -7.92
C GLN A 147 8.99 2.57 -7.18
N TYR A 148 8.52 1.67 -6.32
CA TYR A 148 9.39 0.77 -5.57
C TYR A 148 9.83 -0.40 -6.46
N GLN A 149 11.12 -0.46 -6.80
CA GLN A 149 11.68 -1.48 -7.70
C GLN A 149 10.83 -1.63 -8.97
N ALA A 150 10.50 -0.50 -9.60
CA ALA A 150 9.48 -0.45 -10.64
C ALA A 150 9.89 -1.25 -11.90
N ASN A 151 8.93 -1.97 -12.47
CA ASN A 151 9.05 -2.57 -13.80
C ASN A 151 8.85 -1.49 -14.88
N PRO A 152 9.90 -1.10 -15.62
CA PRO A 152 9.81 -0.01 -16.59
C PRO A 152 8.95 -0.35 -17.82
N SER A 153 8.57 -1.62 -17.99
CA SER A 153 7.70 -2.06 -19.09
C SER A 153 6.21 -1.85 -18.79
N LEU A 154 5.85 -1.55 -17.53
CA LEU A 154 4.49 -1.27 -17.14
C LEU A 154 4.23 0.23 -17.17
N VAL A 155 3.18 0.62 -17.88
CA VAL A 155 2.65 1.98 -17.80
C VAL A 155 1.93 2.15 -16.45
N SER A 156 2.10 3.29 -15.81
CA SER A 156 1.13 3.79 -14.82
C SER A 156 0.67 5.17 -15.24
N GLU A 157 -0.62 5.24 -15.51
CA GLU A 157 -1.29 6.46 -15.89
C GLU A 157 -2.10 7.03 -14.71
N THR A 158 -2.29 6.22 -13.65
CA THR A 158 -3.25 6.49 -12.60
C THR A 158 -2.73 6.11 -11.22
N LEU A 159 -2.68 7.10 -10.33
CA LEU A 159 -2.72 6.94 -8.89
C LEU A 159 -3.96 7.68 -8.39
N LYS A 160 -5.05 6.95 -8.15
CA LYS A 160 -6.38 7.52 -7.87
C LYS A 160 -6.89 7.06 -6.51
N ILE A 161 -7.23 8.04 -5.68
CA ILE A 161 -7.70 7.80 -4.31
C ILE A 161 -8.93 8.68 -4.10
N SER A 162 -10.04 8.11 -3.64
CA SER A 162 -11.28 8.87 -3.50
C SER A 162 -11.19 9.93 -2.40
N SER A 163 -10.68 9.56 -1.23
CA SER A 163 -10.34 10.49 -0.15
C SER A 163 -9.37 9.85 0.84
N ILE A 164 -8.66 10.66 1.61
CA ILE A 164 -7.84 10.21 2.73
C ILE A 164 -8.25 11.00 3.96
N LEU A 165 -8.66 10.28 5.01
CA LEU A 165 -8.97 10.80 6.33
C LEU A 165 -7.99 10.17 7.32
N THR A 166 -6.95 10.90 7.70
CA THR A 166 -6.12 10.55 8.86
C THR A 166 -6.60 11.41 10.02
N GLY A 167 -7.02 10.81 11.13
CA GLY A 167 -7.66 11.52 12.23
C GLY A 167 -6.80 12.55 12.97
N ASP A 168 -5.58 12.87 12.50
CA ASP A 168 -4.53 13.42 13.36
C ASP A 168 -3.61 14.50 12.74
N GLY A 169 -3.96 15.09 11.60
CA GLY A 169 -3.20 16.23 11.06
C GLY A 169 -1.88 15.80 10.41
N THR A 170 -2.01 15.27 9.21
CA THR A 170 -0.92 14.81 8.35
C THR A 170 -0.05 15.97 7.88
N VAL A 171 1.27 15.75 7.87
CA VAL A 171 2.11 16.30 6.81
C VAL A 171 2.02 15.30 5.67
N ALA A 172 1.07 15.48 4.74
CA ALA A 172 1.10 14.74 3.50
C ALA A 172 2.32 15.23 2.72
N ASN A 173 3.40 14.44 2.70
CA ASN A 173 4.49 14.70 1.78
C ASN A 173 4.06 14.18 0.42
N LEU A 174 3.31 15.01 -0.30
CA LEU A 174 3.08 14.81 -1.72
C LEU A 174 4.41 15.09 -2.44
N VAL A 175 5.14 14.04 -2.79
CA VAL A 175 6.27 14.14 -3.70
C VAL A 175 5.68 14.15 -5.11
N ASN A 176 5.12 15.29 -5.52
CA ASN A 176 4.65 15.49 -6.89
C ASN A 176 5.86 15.74 -7.79
N ASP A 177 6.11 14.82 -8.72
CA ASP A 177 6.86 15.14 -9.93
C ASP A 177 5.86 15.55 -11.03
N LYS A 178 6.25 16.50 -11.88
CA LYS A 178 5.36 17.39 -12.65
C LYS A 178 4.51 16.73 -13.76
N PHE A 179 4.42 15.40 -13.84
CA PHE A 179 3.97 14.70 -15.04
C PHE A 179 2.85 13.66 -14.85
N THR A 180 2.32 13.43 -13.64
CA THR A 180 1.20 12.49 -13.42
C THR A 180 -0.10 13.16 -13.00
N LYS A 181 -1.22 12.64 -13.51
CA LYS A 181 -2.56 13.06 -13.12
C LYS A 181 -2.88 12.52 -11.73
N PHE A 182 -2.48 13.27 -10.72
CA PHE A 182 -2.80 12.99 -9.34
C PHE A 182 -4.15 13.61 -8.96
N GLU A 183 -5.19 12.78 -8.82
CA GLU A 183 -6.50 13.20 -8.33
C GLU A 183 -6.67 12.77 -6.87
N ILE A 184 -6.40 13.69 -5.94
CA ILE A 184 -6.94 13.63 -4.57
C ILE A 184 -8.06 14.66 -4.48
N ASP A 185 -9.26 14.24 -4.03
CA ASP A 185 -10.31 15.18 -3.63
C ASP A 185 -9.86 15.93 -2.35
N SER A 186 -9.29 17.10 -2.56
CA SER A 186 -8.77 17.97 -1.50
C SER A 186 -9.88 18.62 -0.67
N SER A 187 -11.15 18.53 -1.07
CA SER A 187 -12.28 19.17 -0.38
C SER A 187 -12.75 18.43 0.88
N LYS A 188 -12.24 17.21 1.13
CA LYS A 188 -12.67 16.34 2.24
C LYS A 188 -11.58 15.99 3.25
N GLN A 189 -10.43 16.65 3.21
CA GLN A 189 -9.37 16.39 4.19
C GLN A 189 -9.62 17.16 5.50
N ARG A 190 -9.64 16.46 6.63
CA ARG A 190 -9.76 17.06 7.97
C ARG A 190 -8.52 16.72 8.79
N PHE A 191 -7.85 17.74 9.32
CA PHE A 191 -6.54 17.63 9.97
C PHE A 191 -6.59 18.17 11.41
N SER A 192 -6.43 17.33 12.44
CA SER A 192 -6.19 17.76 13.84
C SER A 192 -5.73 16.61 14.75
N GLY A 193 -4.61 16.70 15.49
CA GLY A 193 -4.21 15.68 16.49
C GLY A 193 -2.70 15.37 16.58
N ASN A 194 -2.35 14.21 17.15
CA ASN A 194 -0.97 13.66 17.21
C ASN A 194 -0.73 12.77 15.97
N GLY A 195 -0.10 13.35 14.94
CA GLY A 195 -0.18 12.95 13.51
C GLY A 195 0.43 11.63 13.03
N GLY A 196 -0.18 11.07 11.99
CA GLY A 196 0.33 10.02 11.10
C GLY A 196 1.08 10.58 9.88
N SER A 197 1.78 9.72 9.15
CA SER A 197 2.57 10.08 7.95
C SER A 197 1.97 9.49 6.69
N VAL A 198 1.80 10.32 5.64
CA VAL A 198 1.33 9.87 4.33
C VAL A 198 2.41 10.16 3.28
N PHE A 199 2.86 9.10 2.61
CA PHE A 199 3.79 9.13 1.50
C PHE A 199 3.09 8.61 0.25
N ILE A 200 3.06 9.44 -0.78
CA ILE A 200 2.40 9.12 -2.04
C ILE A 200 3.36 9.43 -3.17
N ARG A 201 3.58 8.45 -4.05
CA ARG A 201 4.53 8.60 -5.15
C ARG A 201 4.03 7.96 -6.47
N PRO A 202 3.69 8.79 -7.48
CA PRO A 202 3.34 8.33 -8.83
C PRO A 202 4.58 8.23 -9.76
N LEU A 203 4.38 7.77 -11.00
CA LEU A 203 5.41 7.71 -12.06
C LEU A 203 5.88 9.12 -12.47
N ALA A 204 7.12 9.20 -12.95
CA ALA A 204 7.71 10.39 -13.58
C ALA A 204 7.45 10.41 -15.09
#